data_AF-A0A3M1U4B7-F1
#
_entry.id   AF-A0A3M1U4B7-F1
#
_cell.length_a   1.000
_cell.length_b   1.000
_cell.length_c   1.000
_cell.angle_alpha   90.00
_cell.angle_beta   90.00
_cell.angle_gamma   90.00
#
_symmetry.space_group_name_H-M   'P 1'
#
loop_
_entity.id
_entity.type
_entity.pdbx_description
1 polymer ?
#
loop_
_entity_poly.entity_id
_entity_poly.type
_entity_poly.pdbx_seq_one_letter_code
_entity_poly.pdbx_strand_id
1 'polypeptide(L)'
;MSLPEIVLWYLKDSLTSRRLLPAALLLAIGPAFALLFITFGFEPTEAYDGSVQLGIFSGSLLLLTIAHAGGIVTNEVTGRTISFLLTRPVPRWKLFLGKWIGAVTVTVLISLGSCILTAVICYGADVPANMLRRDLLVLTAGAITYSSLFALLSTLSKRPWIIAAVFAFFWESWVAYVPGDFRRLSVMTYLKQLSPHADLTQTESAFAPLQEAFQATPIDPMTCWNTLAVLTLVSLVIAVAIFSSAEFLPAEESA
;
A
#
# COMPACT_ATOMS: atom_id res chain seq x y z
N MET A 1 -6.43 6.44 27.79
CA MET A 1 -5.39 6.12 26.80
C MET A 1 -5.43 7.19 25.73
N SER A 2 -4.33 7.92 25.55
CA SER A 2 -4.22 8.97 24.53
C SER A 2 -4.00 8.35 23.14
N LEU A 3 -4.33 9.06 22.05
CA LEU A 3 -4.04 8.61 20.68
C LEU A 3 -2.56 8.20 20.48
N PRO A 4 -1.55 8.96 20.94
CA PRO A 4 -0.15 8.57 20.76
C PRO A 4 0.22 7.28 21.48
N GLU A 5 -0.40 6.95 22.61
CA GLU A 5 -0.14 5.67 23.30
C GLU A 5 -0.58 4.46 22.47
N ILE A 6 -1.72 4.57 21.77
CA ILE A 6 -2.22 3.50 20.89
C ILE A 6 -1.24 3.28 19.74
N VAL A 7 -0.77 4.36 19.13
CA VAL A 7 0.20 4.31 18.03
C VAL A 7 1.52 3.70 18.50
N LEU A 8 2.06 4.17 19.63
CA LEU A 8 3.31 3.66 20.20
C LEU A 8 3.20 2.18 20.56
N TRP A 9 2.06 1.75 21.10
CA TRP A 9 1.83 0.34 21.39
C TRP A 9 1.83 -0.50 20.11
N TYR A 10 1.14 -0.06 19.06
CA TYR A 10 1.13 -0.75 17.77
C TYR A 10 2.53 -0.82 17.13
N LEU A 11 3.30 0.27 17.19
CA LEU A 11 4.68 0.30 16.71
C LEU A 11 5.55 -0.72 17.45
N LYS A 12 5.43 -0.80 18.78
CA LYS A 12 6.14 -1.81 19.58
C LYS A 12 5.72 -3.24 19.24
N ASP A 13 4.43 -3.48 19.08
CA ASP A 13 3.90 -4.80 18.68
C ASP A 13 4.43 -5.23 17.30
N SER A 14 4.53 -4.28 16.37
CA SER A 14 5.11 -4.52 15.03
C SER A 14 6.61 -4.86 15.07
N LEU A 15 7.34 -4.42 16.09
CA LEU A 15 8.76 -4.73 16.28
C LEU A 15 9.02 -6.07 16.97
N THR A 16 7.98 -6.89 17.19
CA THR A 16 8.16 -8.23 17.77
C THR A 16 8.79 -9.18 16.75
N SER A 17 9.72 -10.04 17.18
CA SER A 17 10.49 -10.98 16.33
C SER A 17 9.63 -11.78 15.32
N ARG A 18 8.39 -12.15 15.70
CA ARG A 18 7.45 -12.86 14.81
C ARG A 18 6.95 -12.04 13.62
N ARG A 19 6.95 -10.71 13.71
CA ARG A 19 6.51 -9.78 12.66
C ARG A 19 7.68 -9.07 11.96
N LEU A 20 8.87 -9.10 12.56
CA LEU A 20 10.08 -8.56 11.95
C LEU A 20 10.54 -9.36 10.73
N LEU A 21 10.42 -10.69 10.74
CA LEU A 21 10.82 -11.53 9.60
C LEU A 21 10.07 -11.18 8.31
N PRO A 22 8.72 -11.17 8.27
CA PRO A 22 8.00 -10.78 7.06
C PRO A 22 8.24 -9.32 6.68
N ALA A 23 8.36 -8.41 7.67
CA ALA A 23 8.68 -7.01 7.39
C ALA A 23 10.07 -6.84 6.74
N ALA A 24 11.08 -7.57 7.21
CA ALA A 24 12.41 -7.56 6.65
C ALA A 24 12.45 -8.18 5.25
N LEU A 25 11.69 -9.26 5.01
CA LEU A 25 11.54 -9.85 3.68
C LEU A 25 10.90 -8.86 2.70
N LEU A 26 9.82 -8.19 3.10
CA LEU A 26 9.14 -7.20 2.26
C LEU A 26 10.01 -5.97 1.99
N LEU A 27 10.80 -5.53 2.97
CA LEU A 27 11.80 -4.48 2.80
C LEU A 27 12.88 -4.87 1.78
N ALA A 28 13.31 -6.14 1.82
CA ALA A 28 14.34 -6.66 0.93
C ALA A 28 13.88 -6.86 -0.51
N ILE A 29 12.57 -6.85 -0.81
CA ILE A 29 12.07 -7.06 -2.17
C ILE A 29 12.67 -6.04 -3.16
N GLY A 30 12.57 -4.73 -2.89
CA GLY A 30 13.12 -3.70 -3.78
C GLY A 30 14.64 -3.87 -4.03
N PRO A 31 15.45 -3.92 -2.97
CA PRO A 31 16.89 -4.21 -3.06
C PRO A 31 17.23 -5.51 -3.79
N ALA A 32 16.45 -6.58 -3.60
CA ALA A 32 16.66 -7.86 -4.26
C ALA A 32 16.42 -7.75 -5.77
N PHE A 33 15.38 -7.02 -6.20
CA PHE A 33 15.17 -6.72 -7.61
C PHE A 33 16.30 -5.86 -8.18
N ALA A 34 16.79 -4.87 -7.43
CA ALA A 34 17.93 -4.04 -7.87
C ALA A 34 19.17 -4.89 -8.11
N LEU A 35 19.53 -5.76 -7.16
CA LEU A 35 20.65 -6.69 -7.32
C LEU A 35 20.43 -7.63 -8.49
N LEU A 36 19.21 -8.14 -8.67
CA LEU A 36 18.85 -8.96 -9.82
C LEU A 36 19.12 -8.20 -11.12
N PHE A 37 18.52 -7.03 -11.34
CA PHE A 37 18.71 -6.28 -12.59
C PHE A 37 20.18 -5.92 -12.85
N ILE A 38 20.94 -5.58 -11.81
CA ILE A 38 22.39 -5.36 -11.95
C ILE A 38 23.11 -6.64 -12.40
N THR A 39 22.79 -7.81 -11.83
CA THR A 39 23.39 -9.09 -12.26
C THR A 39 23.02 -9.49 -13.68
N PHE A 40 21.88 -9.04 -14.19
CA PHE A 40 21.46 -9.24 -15.58
C PHE A 40 22.04 -8.19 -16.55
N GLY A 41 22.83 -7.23 -16.05
CA GLY A 41 23.54 -6.26 -16.89
C GLY A 41 22.72 -5.06 -17.36
N PHE A 42 21.60 -4.76 -16.69
CA PHE A 42 20.81 -3.55 -16.97
C PHE A 42 21.58 -2.29 -16.56
N GLU A 43 21.34 -1.18 -17.27
CA GLU A 43 21.88 0.11 -16.86
C GLU A 43 21.32 0.53 -15.48
N PRO A 44 22.07 1.29 -14.66
CA PRO A 44 21.63 1.70 -13.32
C PRO A 44 20.25 2.36 -13.29
N THR A 45 19.93 3.15 -14.32
CA THR A 45 18.64 3.84 -14.46
C THR A 45 17.49 2.87 -14.71
N GLU A 46 17.68 1.95 -15.65
CA GLU A 46 16.69 0.92 -15.98
C GLU A 46 16.48 -0.06 -14.82
N ALA A 47 17.58 -0.45 -14.16
CA ALA A 47 17.54 -1.31 -12.99
C ALA A 47 16.75 -0.65 -11.84
N TYR A 48 16.93 0.65 -11.61
CA TYR A 48 16.17 1.38 -10.61
C TYR A 48 14.68 1.44 -10.96
N ASP A 49 14.36 1.87 -12.18
CA ASP A 49 12.98 2.04 -12.65
C ASP A 49 12.19 0.73 -12.56
N GLY A 50 12.77 -0.37 -13.03
CA GLY A 50 12.18 -1.70 -12.92
C GLY A 50 12.01 -2.16 -11.47
N SER A 51 13.02 -1.93 -10.62
CA SER A 51 12.97 -2.33 -9.20
C SER A 51 11.91 -1.57 -8.42
N VAL A 52 11.80 -0.27 -8.65
CA VAL A 52 10.83 0.58 -7.98
C VAL A 52 9.42 0.22 -8.45
N GLN A 53 9.19 0.03 -9.74
CA GLN A 53 7.85 -0.26 -10.25
C GLN A 53 7.36 -1.67 -9.90
N LEU A 54 8.18 -2.70 -10.14
CA LEU A 54 7.79 -4.10 -9.90
C LEU A 54 7.97 -4.49 -8.44
N GLY A 55 9.14 -4.19 -7.87
CA GLY A 55 9.50 -4.59 -6.52
C GLY A 55 8.78 -3.76 -5.45
N ILE A 56 8.72 -2.44 -5.61
CA ILE A 56 8.22 -1.55 -4.56
C ILE A 56 6.74 -1.22 -4.75
N PHE A 57 6.35 -0.55 -5.85
CA PHE A 57 4.97 -0.12 -6.05
C PHE A 57 4.02 -1.30 -6.17
N SER A 58 4.29 -2.24 -7.06
CA SER A 58 3.39 -3.38 -7.31
C SER A 58 3.56 -4.52 -6.30
N GLY A 59 4.75 -4.66 -5.69
CA GLY A 59 5.06 -5.73 -4.76
C GLY A 59 4.93 -5.31 -3.30
N SER A 60 5.98 -4.69 -2.77
CA SER A 60 6.13 -4.46 -1.33
C SER A 60 5.06 -3.55 -0.76
N LEU A 61 4.66 -2.48 -1.46
CA LEU A 61 3.64 -1.54 -0.99
C LEU A 61 2.28 -2.24 -0.83
N LEU A 62 1.82 -2.99 -1.84
CA LEU A 62 0.55 -3.72 -1.76
C LEU A 62 0.60 -4.78 -0.65
N LEU A 63 1.68 -5.55 -0.58
CA LEU A 63 1.83 -6.58 0.46
C LEU A 63 1.87 -6.00 1.87
N LEU A 64 2.60 -4.91 2.10
CA LEU A 64 2.69 -4.25 3.40
C LEU A 64 1.35 -3.64 3.82
N THR A 65 0.65 -2.97 2.89
CA THR A 65 -0.65 -2.37 3.18
C THR A 65 -1.71 -3.42 3.48
N ILE A 66 -1.72 -4.56 2.79
CA ILE A 66 -2.58 -5.71 3.14
C ILE A 66 -2.20 -6.27 4.52
N ALA A 67 -0.91 -6.48 4.78
CA ALA A 67 -0.41 -7.07 6.02
C ALA A 67 -0.77 -6.23 7.25
N HIS A 68 -0.66 -4.90 7.15
CA HIS A 68 -0.87 -4.00 8.27
C HIS A 68 -2.29 -3.44 8.34
N ALA A 69 -2.89 -3.07 7.20
CA ALA A 69 -4.20 -2.42 7.15
C ALA A 69 -5.37 -3.37 6.88
N GLY A 70 -5.16 -4.45 6.11
CA GLY A 70 -6.21 -5.40 5.74
C GLY A 70 -6.82 -6.16 6.93
N GLY A 71 -6.06 -6.32 8.01
CA GLY A 71 -6.49 -7.02 9.23
C GLY A 71 -6.85 -6.11 10.41
N ILE A 72 -6.93 -4.78 10.26
CA ILE A 72 -7.04 -3.85 11.41
C ILE A 72 -8.22 -4.19 12.34
N VAL A 73 -9.36 -4.55 11.77
CA VAL A 73 -10.58 -4.88 12.53
C VAL A 73 -10.70 -6.38 12.71
N THR A 74 -10.57 -7.17 11.64
CA THR A 74 -10.87 -8.60 11.71
C THR A 74 -9.87 -9.38 12.56
N ASN A 75 -8.61 -8.96 12.68
CA ASN A 75 -7.68 -9.63 13.60
C ASN A 75 -8.19 -9.56 15.05
N GLU A 76 -8.89 -8.48 15.41
CA GLU A 76 -9.50 -8.33 16.73
C GLU A 76 -10.78 -9.16 16.85
N VAL A 77 -11.59 -9.24 15.79
CA VAL A 77 -12.81 -10.06 15.74
C VAL A 77 -12.43 -11.53 15.96
N THR A 78 -11.48 -12.03 15.17
CA THR A 78 -11.01 -13.41 15.23
C THR A 78 -10.24 -13.69 16.51
N GLY A 79 -9.45 -12.72 17.00
CA GLY A 79 -8.69 -12.83 18.25
C GLY A 79 -9.52 -12.73 19.52
N ARG A 80 -10.84 -12.48 19.42
CA ARG A 80 -11.76 -12.25 20.56
C ARG A 80 -11.34 -11.09 21.46
N THR A 81 -10.48 -10.21 20.96
CA THR A 81 -9.96 -9.06 21.69
C THR A 81 -10.84 -7.82 21.53
N ILE A 82 -11.80 -7.83 20.59
CA ILE A 82 -12.81 -6.76 20.45
C ILE A 82 -13.56 -6.52 21.75
N SER A 83 -14.01 -7.56 22.44
CA SER A 83 -14.76 -7.40 23.70
C SER A 83 -13.93 -6.70 24.77
N PHE A 84 -12.62 -6.97 24.84
CA PHE A 84 -11.70 -6.29 25.76
C PHE A 84 -11.40 -4.84 25.34
N LEU A 85 -11.43 -4.53 24.05
CA LEU A 85 -11.27 -3.16 23.55
C LEU A 85 -12.53 -2.32 23.77
N LEU A 86 -13.71 -2.92 23.63
CA LEU A 86 -15.01 -2.25 23.77
C LEU A 86 -15.39 -1.97 25.23
N THR A 87 -14.84 -2.69 26.20
CA THR A 87 -15.05 -2.41 27.63
C THR A 87 -14.23 -1.22 28.14
N ARG A 88 -13.24 -0.74 27.37
CA ARG A 88 -12.47 0.45 27.75
C ARG A 88 -13.29 1.73 27.53
N PRO A 89 -13.19 2.73 28.41
CA PRO A 89 -13.85 4.03 28.26
C PRO A 89 -13.11 4.91 27.23
N VAL A 90 -12.92 4.39 26.02
CA VAL A 90 -12.30 5.08 24.90
C VAL A 90 -13.26 5.01 23.71
N PRO A 91 -13.57 6.14 23.05
CA PRO A 91 -14.48 6.11 21.91
C PRO A 91 -13.91 5.27 20.77
N ARG A 92 -14.77 4.46 20.13
CA ARG A 92 -14.39 3.49 19.09
C ARG A 92 -13.60 4.11 17.94
N TRP A 93 -13.96 5.32 17.52
CA TRP A 93 -13.27 6.04 16.44
C TRP A 93 -11.80 6.35 16.78
N LYS A 94 -11.46 6.62 18.05
CA LYS A 94 -10.06 6.86 18.47
C LYS A 94 -9.24 5.58 18.42
N LEU A 95 -9.84 4.44 18.77
CA LEU A 95 -9.17 3.14 18.69
C LEU A 95 -8.84 2.79 17.24
N PHE A 96 -9.81 2.96 16.34
CA PHE A 96 -9.62 2.71 14.92
C PHE A 96 -8.56 3.62 14.31
N LEU A 97 -8.67 4.94 14.51
CA LEU A 97 -7.69 5.89 13.98
C LEU A 97 -6.29 5.67 14.53
N GLY A 98 -6.14 5.40 15.83
CA GLY A 98 -4.84 5.10 16.42
C GLY A 98 -4.16 3.88 15.79
N LYS A 99 -4.93 2.82 15.52
CA LYS A 99 -4.40 1.63 14.83
C LYS A 99 -4.09 1.90 13.37
N TRP A 100 -4.95 2.63 12.66
CA TRP A 100 -4.70 3.00 11.26
C TRP A 100 -3.45 3.86 11.11
N ILE A 101 -3.25 4.87 11.98
CA ILE A 101 -2.02 5.69 11.99
C ILE A 101 -0.79 4.81 12.25
N GLY A 102 -0.87 3.87 13.20
CA GLY A 102 0.20 2.91 13.43
C GLY A 102 0.53 2.05 12.20
N ALA A 103 -0.49 1.48 11.56
CA ALA A 103 -0.34 0.67 10.35
C ALA A 103 0.27 1.46 9.18
N VAL A 104 -0.21 2.68 8.93
CA VAL A 104 0.31 3.58 7.91
C VAL A 104 1.77 3.93 8.20
N THR A 105 2.09 4.27 9.45
CA THR A 105 3.45 4.65 9.85
C THR A 105 4.45 3.52 9.58
N VAL A 106 4.11 2.29 9.98
CA VAL A 106 4.96 1.12 9.73
C VAL A 106 5.13 0.88 8.23
N THR A 107 4.04 0.89 7.48
CA THR A 107 4.06 0.68 6.02
C THR A 107 4.94 1.72 5.33
N VAL A 108 4.73 3.00 5.65
CA VAL A 108 5.51 4.11 5.09
C VAL A 108 7.00 3.95 5.42
N LEU A 109 7.35 3.71 6.69
CA LEU A 109 8.77 3.59 7.08
C LEU A 109 9.47 2.43 6.35
N ILE A 110 8.82 1.28 6.23
CA ILE A 110 9.38 0.11 5.54
C ILE A 110 9.51 0.39 4.05
N SER A 111 8.47 0.92 3.41
CA SER A 111 8.48 1.24 1.98
C SER A 111 9.52 2.31 1.63
N LEU A 112 9.64 3.37 2.43
CA LEU A 112 10.67 4.39 2.26
C LEU A 112 12.08 3.81 2.45
N GLY A 113 12.28 2.98 3.47
CA GLY A 113 13.56 2.29 3.68
C GLY A 113 13.94 1.40 2.49
N SER A 114 12.98 0.65 1.96
CA SER A 114 13.18 -0.18 0.76
C SER A 114 13.57 0.67 -0.46
N CYS A 115 12.90 1.81 -0.69
CA CYS A 115 13.19 2.72 -1.80
C CYS A 115 14.58 3.36 -1.69
N ILE A 116 14.96 3.82 -0.50
CA ILE A 116 16.29 4.40 -0.26
C ILE A 116 17.39 3.36 -0.48
N LEU A 117 17.22 2.14 0.05
CA LEU A 117 18.18 1.06 -0.15
C LEU A 117 18.32 0.68 -1.64
N THR A 118 17.20 0.61 -2.35
CA THR A 118 17.17 0.34 -3.80
C THR A 118 17.94 1.42 -4.56
N ALA A 119 17.71 2.71 -4.23
CA ALA A 119 18.42 3.82 -4.86
C ALA A 119 19.94 3.78 -4.61
N VAL A 120 20.35 3.47 -3.39
CA VAL A 120 21.77 3.35 -3.01
C VAL A 120 22.44 2.17 -3.71
N ILE A 121 21.72 1.05 -3.91
CA ILE A 121 22.26 -0.12 -4.62
C ILE A 121 22.43 0.17 -6.12
N CYS A 122 21.48 0.86 -6.75
CA CYS A 122 21.54 1.16 -8.18
C CYS A 122 22.56 2.26 -8.51
N TYR A 123 22.52 3.39 -7.80
CA TYR A 123 23.31 4.59 -8.14
C TYR A 123 24.53 4.81 -7.25
N GLY A 124 24.68 4.06 -6.15
CA GLY A 124 25.76 4.27 -5.20
C GLY A 124 25.69 5.64 -4.52
N ALA A 125 26.75 6.43 -4.68
CA ALA A 125 26.85 7.78 -4.09
C ALA A 125 26.17 8.87 -4.93
N ASP A 126 25.88 8.62 -6.21
CA ASP A 126 25.37 9.62 -7.16
C ASP A 126 23.85 9.49 -7.36
N VAL A 127 23.11 9.45 -6.25
CA VAL A 127 21.65 9.29 -6.29
C VAL A 127 20.99 10.61 -6.74
N PRO A 128 20.18 10.61 -7.81
CA PRO A 128 19.45 11.80 -8.23
C PRO A 128 18.37 12.18 -7.20
N ALA A 129 18.68 13.18 -6.37
CA ALA A 129 17.84 13.57 -5.23
C ALA A 129 16.41 14.00 -5.60
N ASN A 130 16.21 14.57 -6.79
CA ASN A 130 14.89 15.00 -7.27
C ASN A 130 13.98 13.80 -7.58
N MET A 131 14.54 12.76 -8.20
CA MET A 131 13.83 11.52 -8.50
C MET A 131 13.44 10.81 -7.21
N LEU A 132 14.42 10.57 -6.34
CA LEU A 132 14.19 9.94 -5.04
C LEU A 132 13.12 10.69 -4.23
N ARG A 133 13.20 12.03 -4.16
CA ARG A 133 12.19 12.82 -3.42
C ARG A 133 10.78 12.64 -4.00
N ARG A 134 10.64 12.63 -5.32
CA ARG A 134 9.35 12.37 -5.99
C ARG A 134 8.83 10.99 -5.61
N ASP A 135 9.68 9.96 -5.68
CA ASP A 135 9.28 8.58 -5.38
C ASP A 135 8.87 8.41 -3.93
N LEU A 136 9.63 8.97 -2.99
CA LEU A 136 9.28 8.94 -1.58
C LEU A 136 7.92 9.60 -1.32
N LEU A 137 7.64 10.76 -1.95
CA LEU A 137 6.35 11.44 -1.82
C LEU A 137 5.20 10.59 -2.38
N VAL A 138 5.34 10.06 -3.60
CA VAL A 138 4.32 9.24 -4.25
C VAL A 138 4.09 7.94 -3.47
N LEU A 139 5.16 7.32 -2.95
CA LEU A 139 5.09 6.11 -2.15
C LEU A 139 4.36 6.34 -0.83
N THR A 140 4.60 7.47 -0.15
CA THR A 140 3.83 7.82 1.05
C THR A 140 2.35 8.02 0.75
N ALA A 141 2.02 8.69 -0.36
CA ALA A 141 0.64 8.90 -0.79
C ALA A 141 -0.06 7.57 -1.10
N GLY A 142 0.62 6.68 -1.82
CA GLY A 142 0.16 5.33 -2.11
C GLY A 142 -0.09 4.53 -0.84
N ALA A 143 0.87 4.54 0.09
CA ALA A 143 0.76 3.80 1.36
C ALA A 143 -0.44 4.27 2.19
N ILE A 144 -0.69 5.58 2.26
CA ILE A 144 -1.86 6.15 2.96
C ILE A 144 -3.16 5.72 2.25
N THR A 145 -3.21 5.83 0.92
CA THR A 145 -4.39 5.53 0.12
C THR A 145 -4.80 4.07 0.22
N TYR A 146 -3.86 3.14 -0.04
CA TYR A 146 -4.12 1.71 0.06
C TYR A 146 -4.44 1.29 1.50
N SER A 147 -3.79 1.90 2.50
CA SER A 147 -4.11 1.61 3.90
C SER A 147 -5.54 2.01 4.26
N SER A 148 -6.04 3.15 3.80
CA SER A 148 -7.46 3.54 4.02
C SER A 148 -8.43 2.62 3.29
N LEU A 149 -8.10 2.24 2.05
CA LEU A 149 -8.92 1.33 1.22
C LEU A 149 -9.02 -0.06 1.85
N PHE A 150 -7.90 -0.64 2.26
CA PHE A 150 -7.89 -1.94 2.91
C PHE A 150 -8.47 -1.90 4.32
N ALA A 151 -8.33 -0.80 5.06
CA ALA A 151 -9.00 -0.63 6.34
C ALA A 151 -10.53 -0.60 6.18
N LEU A 152 -11.05 0.03 5.12
CA LEU A 152 -12.47 -0.03 4.76
C LEU A 152 -12.92 -1.44 4.35
N LEU A 153 -12.13 -2.15 3.54
CA LEU A 153 -12.44 -3.54 3.21
C LEU A 153 -12.42 -4.44 4.45
N SER A 154 -11.56 -4.13 5.44
CA SER A 154 -11.47 -4.79 6.73
C SER A 154 -12.75 -4.64 7.57
N THR A 155 -13.39 -3.47 7.55
CA THR A 155 -14.63 -3.23 8.30
C THR A 155 -15.85 -3.87 7.63
N LEU A 156 -15.87 -3.97 6.30
CA LEU A 156 -16.99 -4.53 5.54
C LEU A 156 -17.04 -6.06 5.52
N SER A 157 -15.91 -6.73 5.81
CA SER A 157 -15.74 -8.15 5.49
C SER A 157 -15.39 -9.02 6.69
N LYS A 158 -16.00 -10.22 6.76
CA LYS A 158 -15.63 -11.26 7.75
C LYS A 158 -14.28 -11.94 7.46
N ARG A 159 -13.84 -11.93 6.19
CA ARG A 159 -12.56 -12.52 5.73
C ARG A 159 -11.77 -11.51 4.89
N PRO A 160 -11.29 -10.42 5.50
CA PRO A 160 -10.76 -9.28 4.74
C PRO A 160 -9.43 -9.61 4.06
N TRP A 161 -8.66 -10.55 4.59
CA TRP A 161 -7.38 -10.97 4.03
C TRP A 161 -7.53 -11.50 2.61
N ILE A 162 -8.59 -12.28 2.35
CA ILE A 162 -8.87 -12.83 1.02
C ILE A 162 -9.30 -11.71 0.07
N ILE A 163 -10.21 -10.84 0.51
CA ILE A 163 -10.75 -9.76 -0.32
C ILE A 163 -9.68 -8.71 -0.63
N ALA A 164 -8.86 -8.34 0.36
CA ALA A 164 -7.73 -7.44 0.18
C ALA A 164 -6.69 -8.03 -0.78
N ALA A 165 -6.37 -9.33 -0.66
CA ALA A 165 -5.47 -10.01 -1.59
C ALA A 165 -6.04 -10.09 -3.02
N VAL A 166 -7.31 -10.47 -3.18
CA VAL A 166 -7.98 -10.49 -4.49
C VAL A 166 -8.03 -9.09 -5.08
N PHE A 167 -8.38 -8.06 -4.30
CA PHE A 167 -8.34 -6.69 -4.80
C PHE A 167 -6.92 -6.28 -5.20
N ALA A 168 -5.93 -6.44 -4.32
CA ALA A 168 -4.57 -6.01 -4.62
C ALA A 168 -3.94 -6.74 -5.82
N PHE A 169 -4.10 -8.05 -5.93
CA PHE A 169 -3.45 -8.83 -6.99
C PHE A 169 -4.31 -8.99 -8.24
N PHE A 170 -5.62 -9.19 -8.09
CA PHE A 170 -6.50 -9.38 -9.23
C PHE A 170 -6.93 -8.06 -9.84
N TRP A 171 -7.43 -7.11 -9.03
CA TRP A 171 -7.92 -5.83 -9.56
C TRP A 171 -6.78 -4.98 -10.12
N GLU A 172 -5.73 -4.70 -9.34
CA GLU A 172 -4.65 -3.81 -9.79
C GLU A 172 -3.83 -4.39 -10.95
N SER A 173 -3.67 -5.72 -11.02
CA SER A 173 -2.96 -6.35 -12.15
C SER A 173 -3.84 -6.42 -13.40
N TRP A 174 -5.13 -6.76 -13.26
CA TRP A 174 -6.01 -6.94 -14.42
C TRP A 174 -6.46 -5.62 -15.04
N VAL A 175 -6.76 -4.61 -14.22
CA VAL A 175 -7.30 -3.32 -14.67
C VAL A 175 -6.35 -2.60 -15.64
N ALA A 176 -5.03 -2.85 -15.52
CA ALA A 176 -4.02 -2.30 -16.42
C ALA A 176 -4.23 -2.74 -17.88
N TYR A 177 -4.81 -3.93 -18.11
CA TYR A 177 -5.05 -4.51 -19.43
C TYR A 177 -6.43 -4.19 -20.01
N VAL A 178 -7.29 -3.52 -19.24
CA VAL A 178 -8.66 -3.19 -19.67
C VAL A 178 -8.66 -1.88 -20.48
N PRO A 179 -9.26 -1.86 -21.69
CA PRO A 179 -9.41 -0.65 -22.47
C PRO A 179 -10.41 0.34 -21.85
N GLY A 180 -10.13 1.63 -21.96
CA GLY A 180 -11.01 2.73 -21.57
C GLY A 180 -10.75 3.34 -20.18
N ASP A 181 -11.73 4.09 -19.69
CA ASP A 181 -11.65 4.88 -18.46
C ASP A 181 -11.62 4.03 -17.17
N PHE A 182 -11.77 2.71 -17.26
CA PHE A 182 -11.72 1.80 -16.10
C PHE A 182 -10.37 1.84 -15.37
N ARG A 183 -9.28 2.22 -16.04
CA ARG A 183 -7.98 2.43 -15.40
C ARG A 183 -7.99 3.56 -14.37
N ARG A 184 -8.89 4.54 -14.50
CA ARG A 184 -9.07 5.61 -13.49
C ARG A 184 -9.63 5.10 -12.16
N LEU A 185 -10.08 3.85 -12.08
CA LEU A 185 -10.52 3.23 -10.84
C LEU A 185 -9.38 2.55 -10.07
N SER A 186 -8.19 2.44 -10.68
CA SER A 186 -6.99 1.88 -10.05
C SER A 186 -6.19 2.97 -9.37
N VAL A 187 -5.80 2.72 -8.11
CA VAL A 187 -4.91 3.62 -7.37
C VAL A 187 -3.52 3.60 -8.01
N MET A 188 -3.07 2.43 -8.49
CA MET A 188 -1.77 2.25 -9.14
C MET A 188 -1.63 3.13 -10.39
N THR A 189 -2.71 3.34 -11.14
CA THR A 189 -2.69 4.21 -12.34
C THR A 189 -2.28 5.64 -11.99
N TYR A 190 -2.82 6.20 -10.89
CA TYR A 190 -2.45 7.54 -10.43
C TYR A 190 -1.02 7.60 -9.87
N LEU A 191 -0.57 6.55 -9.17
CA LEU A 191 0.79 6.47 -8.65
C LEU A 191 1.83 6.42 -9.78
N LYS A 192 1.58 5.61 -10.82
CA LYS A 192 2.45 5.48 -12.00
C LYS A 192 2.54 6.78 -12.79
N GLN A 193 1.46 7.56 -12.86
CA GLN A 193 1.48 8.86 -13.53
C GLN A 193 2.24 9.93 -12.74
N LEU A 194 2.16 9.87 -11.40
CA LEU A 194 2.90 10.79 -10.53
C LEU A 194 4.39 10.47 -10.45
N SER A 195 4.76 9.20 -10.58
CA SER A 195 6.16 8.82 -10.77
C SER A 195 6.34 7.89 -11.98
N PRO A 196 6.50 8.49 -13.18
CA PRO A 196 6.80 7.71 -14.37
C PRO A 196 8.20 7.11 -14.21
N HIS A 197 8.24 5.78 -14.19
CA HIS A 197 9.42 4.96 -14.31
C HIS A 197 9.32 4.20 -15.64
N ALA A 198 10.46 3.90 -16.25
CA ALA A 198 10.49 3.07 -17.45
C ALA A 198 9.91 1.69 -17.14
N ASP A 199 8.74 1.39 -17.72
CA ASP A 199 8.18 0.05 -17.72
C ASP A 199 9.12 -0.84 -18.54
N LEU A 200 9.99 -1.63 -17.89
CA LEU A 200 10.85 -2.63 -18.55
C LEU A 200 10.05 -3.71 -19.33
N THR A 201 8.72 -3.71 -19.18
CA THR A 201 7.78 -4.54 -19.93
C THR A 201 7.44 -3.98 -21.32
N GLN A 202 7.83 -2.74 -21.64
CA GLN A 202 7.75 -2.17 -22.99
C GLN A 202 8.92 -2.64 -23.85
N THR A 203 9.11 -3.97 -23.93
CA THR A 203 9.82 -4.53 -25.08
C THR A 203 8.99 -4.20 -26.32
N GLU A 204 9.64 -3.74 -27.40
CA GLU A 204 9.01 -3.51 -28.71
C GLU A 204 8.17 -4.72 -29.13
N SER A 205 6.91 -4.74 -28.72
CA SER A 205 5.98 -5.82 -29.00
C SER A 205 5.21 -5.42 -30.25
N ALA A 206 4.88 -6.40 -31.10
CA ALA A 206 4.04 -6.19 -32.29
C ALA A 206 2.66 -5.57 -31.96
N PHE A 207 2.30 -5.48 -30.67
CA PHE A 207 1.10 -4.87 -30.12
C PHE A 207 1.29 -3.44 -29.63
N ALA A 208 2.47 -2.82 -29.78
CA ALA A 208 2.75 -1.42 -29.44
C ALA A 208 1.68 -0.42 -29.95
N PRO A 209 1.20 -0.47 -31.21
CA PRO A 209 0.16 0.46 -31.67
C PRO A 209 -1.21 0.21 -31.03
N LEU A 210 -1.52 -1.04 -30.67
CA LEU A 210 -2.72 -1.34 -29.87
C LEU A 210 -2.54 -0.84 -28.44
N GLN A 211 -1.35 -0.98 -27.86
CA GLN A 211 -1.01 -0.49 -26.53
C GLN A 211 -1.06 1.04 -26.45
N GLU A 212 -0.62 1.77 -27.48
CA GLU A 212 -0.80 3.22 -27.63
C GLU A 212 -2.27 3.61 -27.79
N ALA A 213 -3.05 2.87 -28.59
CA ALA A 213 -4.50 3.06 -28.66
C ALA A 213 -5.19 2.77 -27.32
N PHE A 214 -4.56 1.96 -26.47
CA PHE A 214 -4.96 1.71 -25.10
C PHE A 214 -4.30 2.67 -24.10
N GLN A 215 -3.38 3.57 -24.45
CA GLN A 215 -2.82 4.50 -23.47
C GLN A 215 -3.89 5.52 -23.07
N ALA A 216 -4.08 5.66 -21.75
CA ALA A 216 -5.03 6.61 -21.20
C ALA A 216 -4.55 8.04 -21.46
N THR A 217 -5.49 8.95 -21.71
CA THR A 217 -5.22 10.40 -21.76
C THR A 217 -4.31 10.81 -20.60
N PRO A 218 -3.26 11.62 -20.84
CA PRO A 218 -2.41 12.10 -19.77
C PRO A 218 -3.28 12.81 -18.71
N ILE A 219 -3.27 12.29 -17.49
CA ILE A 219 -4.00 12.90 -16.38
C ILE A 219 -3.07 13.95 -15.78
N ASP A 220 -3.63 15.14 -15.57
CA ASP A 220 -2.91 16.25 -14.96
C ASP A 220 -2.46 15.88 -13.52
N PRO A 221 -1.19 16.13 -13.13
CA PRO A 221 -0.68 15.75 -11.81
C PRO A 221 -1.53 16.25 -10.64
N MET A 222 -2.15 17.42 -10.76
CA MET A 222 -3.04 17.98 -9.74
C MET A 222 -4.29 17.12 -9.54
N THR A 223 -4.82 16.56 -10.63
CA THR A 223 -5.98 15.67 -10.59
C THR A 223 -5.62 14.37 -9.88
N CYS A 224 -4.42 13.82 -10.11
CA CYS A 224 -3.94 12.61 -9.43
C CYS A 224 -3.84 12.80 -7.90
N TRP A 225 -3.28 13.92 -7.45
CA TRP A 225 -3.21 14.20 -6.01
C TRP A 225 -4.58 14.38 -5.39
N ASN A 226 -5.50 15.06 -6.09
CA ASN A 226 -6.87 15.27 -5.62
C ASN A 226 -7.65 13.96 -5.54
N THR A 227 -7.56 13.08 -6.55
CA THR A 227 -8.27 11.80 -6.53
C THR A 227 -7.77 10.90 -5.41
N LEU A 228 -6.45 10.82 -5.19
CA LEU A 228 -5.87 10.08 -4.07
C LEU A 228 -6.34 10.67 -2.72
N ALA A 229 -6.30 11.99 -2.55
CA ALA A 229 -6.77 12.65 -1.34
C ALA A 229 -8.26 12.38 -1.06
N VAL A 230 -9.12 12.55 -2.06
CA VAL A 230 -10.56 12.26 -1.93
C VAL A 230 -10.80 10.80 -1.60
N LEU A 231 -10.13 9.87 -2.30
CA LEU A 231 -10.27 8.44 -2.05
C LEU A 231 -9.83 8.06 -0.63
N THR A 232 -8.71 8.62 -0.15
CA THR A 232 -8.23 8.39 1.22
C THR A 232 -9.24 8.89 2.26
N LEU A 233 -9.77 10.09 2.09
CA LEU A 233 -10.72 10.71 3.03
C LEU A 233 -12.04 9.95 3.05
N VAL A 234 -12.62 9.69 1.89
CA VAL A 234 -13.91 8.99 1.77
C VAL A 234 -13.80 7.58 2.35
N SER A 235 -12.76 6.83 1.99
CA SER A 235 -12.58 5.47 2.52
C SER A 235 -12.35 5.45 4.03
N LEU A 236 -11.55 6.37 4.55
CA LEU A 236 -11.30 6.47 5.99
C LEU A 236 -12.55 6.88 6.78
N VAL A 237 -13.29 7.88 6.31
CA VAL A 237 -14.52 8.37 6.96
C VAL A 237 -15.58 7.27 6.99
N ILE A 238 -15.78 6.56 5.88
CA ILE A 238 -16.72 5.44 5.82
C ILE A 238 -16.27 4.32 6.76
N ALA A 239 -14.98 3.97 6.78
CA ALA A 239 -14.46 2.93 7.66
C ALA A 239 -14.67 3.27 9.15
N VAL A 240 -14.39 4.52 9.54
CA VAL A 240 -14.61 5.02 10.90
C VAL A 240 -16.09 5.03 11.25
N ALA A 241 -16.96 5.48 10.33
CA ALA A 241 -18.40 5.51 10.53
C ALA A 241 -18.94 4.09 10.78
N ILE A 242 -18.61 3.13 9.92
CA ILE A 242 -19.02 1.72 10.05
C ILE A 242 -18.51 1.15 11.37
N PHE A 243 -17.24 1.36 11.72
CA PHE A 243 -16.69 0.83 12.96
C PHE A 243 -17.34 1.44 14.22
N SER A 244 -17.78 2.69 14.13
CA SER A 244 -18.46 3.38 15.23
C SER A 244 -19.90 2.92 15.42
N SER A 245 -20.62 2.61 14.33
CA SER A 245 -22.04 2.24 14.36
C SER A 245 -22.29 0.74 14.42
N ALA A 246 -21.36 -0.09 13.96
CA ALA A 246 -21.55 -1.54 13.90
C ALA A 246 -21.41 -2.19 15.29
N GLU A 247 -22.34 -3.09 15.60
CA GLU A 247 -22.23 -4.05 16.69
C GLU A 247 -21.46 -5.27 16.18
N PHE A 248 -20.16 -5.34 16.51
CA PHE A 248 -19.35 -6.51 16.16
C PHE A 248 -19.62 -7.62 17.18
N LEU A 249 -20.48 -8.58 16.82
CA LEU A 249 -20.76 -9.74 17.65
C LEU A 249 -19.58 -10.74 17.63
N PRO A 250 -19.26 -11.39 18.76
CA PRO A 250 -18.26 -12.46 18.81
C PRO A 250 -18.67 -13.63 17.90
N ALA A 251 -17.68 -14.30 17.30
CA ALA A 251 -17.89 -15.31 16.25
C ALA A 251 -18.85 -16.47 16.58
N GLU A 252 -19.14 -16.74 17.86
CA GLU A 252 -20.04 -17.83 18.29
C GLU A 252 -21.53 -17.54 18.08
N GLU A 253 -21.95 -16.27 17.94
CA GLU A 253 -23.38 -15.92 17.69
C GLU A 253 -23.74 -15.88 16.20
N SER A 254 -22.79 -16.22 15.31
CA SER A 254 -22.98 -16.18 13.85
C SER A 254 -23.00 -17.55 13.16
N ALA A 255 -23.05 -18.62 13.95
CA ALA A 255 -23.14 -20.00 13.49
C ALA A 255 -24.59 -20.51 13.55
#